data_AF-A0A0X1TKV8-F1
#
_entry.id   AF-A0A0X1TKV8-F1
#
_cell.length_a   1.000
_cell.length_b   1.000
_cell.length_c   1.000
_cell.angle_alpha   90.00
_cell.angle_beta   90.00
_cell.angle_gamma   90.00
#
_symmetry.space_group_name_H-M   'P 1'
#
loop_
_entity.id
_entity.type
_entity.pdbx_description
1 polymer ?
#
loop_
_entity_poly.entity_id
_entity_poly.type
_entity_poly.pdbx_seq_one_letter_code
_entity_poly.pdbx_strand_id
1 'polypeptide(L)'
;MKLYHIIGLSTASLLSLGAQGLMAQTEATPYNTDFRLETLSGNVTALNGIQLENITKTGPNQFSKVIITGENASLTPTKYDTFHGVGEDVLENRELYRHLTWPETLENDNYLITANFNYSYLYTNTEPVLRIRSKNKDTGQINIQEVSLDQLLYGENIMTEFLTENNGKYYYIAKVYDQRGNKNDRILTYEIDPTTLKLSLKYEEELSEWSSMYVHNGVIYRNPNESNHLMITTLETNETKTYKMNGVDEYVYIENITTVNNELFFLIDSVIMKASFNDDNQEINLTPTQTPSFIESSTNEFESIYPQSLTENNDLVYTMYESYNTNSSTQYLSVLDPSTDKIIYEGKIMIRPDQGLVNNYQLKTVNQD
;
A
#
# COMPACT_ATOMS: atom_id res chain seq x y z
N MET A 1 -0.49 61.91 20.56
CA MET A 1 -0.05 62.07 21.97
C MET A 1 -0.29 60.73 22.68
N LYS A 2 0.75 60.15 23.30
CA LYS A 2 0.66 59.01 24.23
C LYS A 2 0.22 59.49 25.62
N LEU A 3 -0.38 58.59 26.43
CA LEU A 3 -0.39 58.45 27.92
C LEU A 3 -1.79 57.94 28.36
N TYR A 4 -2.04 56.69 28.77
CA TYR A 4 -1.59 55.80 29.88
C TYR A 4 -2.07 56.12 31.30
N HIS A 5 -2.43 55.01 32.01
CA HIS A 5 -2.82 54.77 33.43
C HIS A 5 -4.35 54.63 33.64
N ILE A 6 -4.96 53.43 33.83
CA ILE A 6 -4.82 52.35 34.87
C ILE A 6 -4.99 52.97 36.28
N ILE A 7 -5.91 52.59 37.19
CA ILE A 7 -6.13 51.30 37.88
C ILE A 7 -7.50 51.26 38.61
N GLY A 8 -8.15 50.08 38.58
CA GLY A 8 -8.87 49.43 39.70
C GLY A 8 -10.33 49.83 39.95
N LEU A 9 -11.24 48.94 40.36
CA LEU A 9 -11.10 47.54 40.77
C LEU A 9 -12.51 46.91 40.87
N SER A 10 -12.52 45.58 40.73
CA SER A 10 -13.41 44.63 41.42
C SER A 10 -14.92 44.71 41.18
N THR A 11 -15.46 43.74 40.44
CA THR A 11 -16.62 42.89 40.85
C THR A 11 -17.13 41.91 39.78
N ALA A 12 -16.55 41.86 38.56
CA ALA A 12 -17.05 40.94 37.52
C ALA A 12 -16.31 39.58 37.43
N SER A 13 -15.47 39.22 38.40
CA SER A 13 -14.64 38.00 38.40
C SER A 13 -15.27 36.80 39.10
N LEU A 14 -16.60 36.64 39.08
CA LEU A 14 -17.23 35.43 39.66
C LEU A 14 -18.42 34.83 38.91
N LEU A 15 -18.86 35.41 37.78
CA LEU A 15 -20.03 34.90 37.05
C LEU A 15 -19.73 34.30 35.67
N SER A 16 -18.48 34.34 35.18
CA SER A 16 -18.12 33.69 33.91
C SER A 16 -17.43 32.33 34.05
N LEU A 17 -17.15 31.88 35.28
CA LEU A 17 -16.57 30.54 35.55
C LEU A 17 -17.63 29.50 35.94
N GLY A 18 -18.87 29.92 36.21
CA GLY A 18 -19.98 29.03 36.57
C GLY A 18 -20.76 28.45 35.38
N ALA A 19 -20.56 28.98 34.17
CA ALA A 19 -21.29 28.55 32.97
C ALA A 19 -20.53 27.52 32.10
N GLN A 20 -19.28 27.17 32.46
CA GLN A 20 -18.53 26.08 31.80
C GLN A 20 -18.62 24.74 32.54
N GLY A 21 -19.32 24.68 33.68
CA GLY A 21 -19.37 23.50 34.55
C GLY A 21 -20.49 22.49 34.27
N LEU A 22 -21.39 22.76 33.32
CA LEU A 22 -22.52 21.88 32.98
C LEU A 22 -22.77 21.92 31.47
N MET A 23 -21.75 21.69 30.65
CA MET A 23 -22.06 20.87 29.48
C MET A 23 -22.36 19.50 30.07
N ALA A 24 -23.60 19.03 29.91
CA ALA A 24 -23.91 17.64 30.16
C ALA A 24 -22.76 16.83 29.57
N GLN A 25 -22.09 16.01 30.39
CA GLN A 25 -21.40 14.86 29.84
C GLN A 25 -22.53 14.11 29.14
N THR A 26 -22.73 14.39 27.85
CA THR A 26 -23.33 13.41 26.95
C THR A 26 -22.51 12.19 27.23
N GLU A 27 -23.08 11.19 27.89
CA GLU A 27 -22.43 9.90 28.07
C GLU A 27 -21.90 9.56 26.70
N ALA A 28 -20.58 9.64 26.55
CA ALA A 28 -19.96 9.31 25.29
C ALA A 28 -20.33 7.86 25.08
N THR A 29 -21.19 7.57 24.10
CA THR A 29 -21.52 6.19 23.74
C THR A 29 -20.17 5.48 23.62
N PRO A 30 -19.86 4.50 24.49
CA PRO A 30 -18.56 3.89 24.49
C PRO A 30 -18.32 3.30 23.11
N TYR A 31 -17.18 3.63 22.51
CA TYR A 31 -16.80 3.08 21.21
C TYR A 31 -16.75 1.57 21.31
N ASN A 32 -17.27 0.89 20.29
CA ASN A 32 -17.21 -0.56 20.25
C ASN A 32 -15.74 -0.98 20.06
N THR A 33 -15.22 -1.70 21.05
CA THR A 33 -13.83 -2.21 21.07
C THR A 33 -13.77 -3.72 20.85
N ASP A 34 -14.91 -4.35 20.51
CA ASP A 34 -15.00 -5.76 20.10
C ASP A 34 -14.47 -5.91 18.66
N PHE A 35 -13.16 -5.85 18.53
CA PHE A 35 -12.44 -6.17 17.31
C PHE A 35 -12.05 -7.65 17.35
N ARG A 36 -12.43 -8.40 16.32
CA ARG A 36 -12.15 -9.82 16.23
C ARG A 36 -12.08 -10.30 14.80
N LEU A 37 -11.24 -11.29 14.58
CA LEU A 37 -11.23 -12.10 13.37
C LEU A 37 -12.08 -13.34 13.62
N GLU A 38 -13.22 -13.43 12.95
CA GLU A 38 -14.09 -14.59 13.01
C GLU A 38 -13.54 -15.68 12.08
N THR A 39 -13.18 -16.83 12.64
CA THR A 39 -12.74 -17.99 11.85
C THR A 39 -13.93 -18.57 11.10
N LEU A 40 -13.85 -18.57 9.76
CA LEU A 40 -14.81 -19.23 8.88
C LEU A 40 -14.42 -20.70 8.66
N SER A 41 -13.12 -20.95 8.45
CA SER A 41 -12.57 -22.30 8.26
C SER A 41 -11.09 -22.37 8.65
N GLY A 42 -10.59 -23.57 8.91
CA GLY A 42 -9.17 -23.81 9.23
C GLY A 42 -8.78 -23.49 10.68
N ASN A 43 -7.48 -23.27 10.91
CA ASN A 43 -6.94 -22.96 12.24
C ASN A 43 -6.23 -21.60 12.22
N VAL A 44 -6.63 -20.70 13.14
CA VAL A 44 -6.09 -19.34 13.29
C VAL A 44 -4.58 -19.29 13.52
N THR A 45 -3.97 -20.38 13.99
CA THR A 45 -2.49 -20.48 14.10
C THR A 45 -1.79 -20.33 12.75
N ALA A 46 -2.49 -20.52 11.62
CA ALA A 46 -1.97 -20.28 10.27
C ALA A 46 -1.60 -18.81 10.00
N LEU A 47 -2.05 -17.86 10.83
CA LEU A 47 -1.59 -16.47 10.75
C LEU A 47 -0.08 -16.33 10.95
N ASN A 48 0.54 -17.23 11.72
CA ASN A 48 1.99 -17.44 11.76
C ASN A 48 2.88 -16.17 11.76
N GLY A 49 2.57 -15.18 12.60
CA GLY A 49 3.35 -13.94 12.71
C GLY A 49 2.84 -12.76 11.86
N ILE A 50 1.78 -12.95 11.08
CA ILE A 50 1.02 -11.87 10.46
C ILE A 50 0.12 -11.19 11.50
N GLN A 51 0.10 -9.87 11.44
CA GLN A 51 -0.82 -9.02 12.18
C GLN A 51 -1.76 -8.30 11.22
N LEU A 52 -3.03 -8.25 11.58
CA LEU A 52 -3.99 -7.34 10.95
C LEU A 52 -4.01 -6.05 11.77
N GLU A 53 -3.53 -4.97 11.16
CA GLU A 53 -3.46 -3.66 11.80
C GLU A 53 -4.54 -2.72 11.28
N ASN A 54 -5.14 -1.94 12.17
CA ASN A 54 -6.05 -0.84 11.84
C ASN A 54 -5.87 0.30 12.85
N ILE A 55 -6.37 1.50 12.55
CA ILE A 55 -6.47 2.61 13.48
C ILE A 55 -7.94 2.89 13.74
N THR A 56 -8.33 2.84 15.02
CA THR A 56 -9.68 3.19 15.45
C THR A 56 -9.67 4.40 16.37
N LYS A 57 -10.81 5.09 16.44
CA LYS A 57 -11.03 6.19 17.37
C LYS A 57 -11.60 5.64 18.68
N THR A 58 -10.91 5.85 19.78
CA THR A 58 -11.29 5.34 21.12
C THR A 58 -11.78 6.43 22.06
N GLY A 59 -11.74 7.70 21.64
CA GLY A 59 -12.20 8.83 22.44
C GLY A 59 -12.18 10.16 21.66
N PRO A 60 -12.63 11.26 22.30
CA PRO A 60 -12.43 12.60 21.75
C PRO A 60 -10.93 12.89 21.57
N ASN A 61 -10.48 12.96 20.32
CA ASN A 61 -9.07 13.11 19.94
C ASN A 61 -8.14 12.00 20.47
N GLN A 62 -8.66 10.79 20.70
CA GLN A 62 -7.89 9.62 21.11
C GLN A 62 -8.05 8.50 20.07
N PHE A 63 -6.92 7.91 19.72
CA PHE A 63 -6.84 6.87 18.71
C PHE A 63 -6.05 5.69 19.25
N SER A 64 -6.36 4.51 18.74
CA SER A 64 -5.64 3.29 19.08
C SER A 64 -5.39 2.49 17.84
N LYS A 65 -4.18 1.92 17.76
CA LYS A 65 -3.89 0.87 16.80
C LYS A 65 -4.57 -0.40 17.30
N VAL A 66 -5.40 -0.98 16.45
CA VAL A 66 -5.99 -2.30 16.62
C VAL A 66 -5.02 -3.28 16.00
N ILE A 67 -4.60 -4.29 16.76
CA ILE A 67 -3.72 -5.35 16.27
C ILE A 67 -4.41 -6.68 16.53
N ILE A 68 -4.73 -7.41 15.47
CA ILE A 68 -5.28 -8.77 15.54
C ILE A 68 -4.21 -9.75 15.10
N THR A 69 -3.78 -10.64 16.00
CA THR A 69 -2.77 -11.68 15.74
C THR A 69 -3.36 -13.10 15.79
N GLY A 70 -4.69 -13.19 15.88
CA GLY A 70 -5.44 -14.40 16.17
C GLY A 70 -6.92 -14.08 16.35
N GLU A 71 -7.59 -14.75 17.28
CA GLU A 71 -8.99 -14.44 17.60
C GLU A 71 -9.14 -13.17 18.47
N ASN A 72 -8.06 -12.74 19.13
CA ASN A 72 -8.06 -11.59 20.02
C ASN A 72 -7.46 -10.37 19.33
N ALA A 73 -8.08 -9.22 19.59
CA ALA A 73 -7.48 -7.93 19.29
C ALA A 73 -6.80 -7.33 20.53
N SER A 74 -5.72 -6.60 20.29
CA SER A 74 -5.15 -5.67 21.25
C SER A 74 -5.32 -4.24 20.76
N LEU A 75 -5.45 -3.32 21.71
CA LEU A 75 -5.59 -1.89 21.47
C LEU A 75 -4.43 -1.18 22.14
N THR A 76 -3.59 -0.54 21.33
CA THR A 76 -2.48 0.27 21.84
C THR A 76 -2.72 1.73 21.46
N PRO A 77 -2.60 2.69 22.41
CA PRO A 77 -2.68 4.11 22.08
C PRO A 77 -1.73 4.47 20.94
N THR A 78 -2.19 5.27 19.98
CA THR A 78 -1.38 5.70 18.84
C THR A 78 -1.72 7.13 18.43
N LYS A 79 -0.88 7.72 17.58
CA LYS A 79 -1.13 9.02 16.96
C LYS A 79 -1.85 8.82 15.63
N TYR A 80 -2.85 9.66 15.37
CA TYR A 80 -3.53 9.70 14.08
C TYR A 80 -3.93 11.13 13.76
N ASP A 81 -3.71 11.55 12.52
CA ASP A 81 -4.19 12.82 12.00
C ASP A 81 -5.42 12.55 11.13
N THR A 82 -6.62 12.81 11.67
CA THR A 82 -7.88 12.61 10.95
C THR A 82 -8.06 13.54 9.77
N PHE A 83 -7.39 14.70 9.74
CA PHE A 83 -7.53 15.65 8.65
C PHE A 83 -6.77 15.17 7.41
N HIS A 84 -5.59 14.57 7.61
CA HIS A 84 -4.76 14.04 6.52
C HIS A 84 -4.91 12.52 6.31
N GLY A 85 -5.56 11.81 7.23
CA GLY A 85 -5.76 10.37 7.14
C GLY A 85 -4.48 9.55 7.37
N VAL A 86 -3.56 10.03 8.21
CA VAL A 86 -2.22 9.42 8.36
C VAL A 86 -1.93 8.93 9.78
N GLY A 87 -1.27 7.77 9.86
CA GLY A 87 -0.87 7.06 11.08
C GLY A 87 0.44 7.54 11.71
N GLU A 88 0.80 6.90 12.81
CA GLU A 88 1.98 7.24 13.61
C GLU A 88 3.29 7.10 12.83
N ASP A 89 3.39 6.12 11.94
CA ASP A 89 4.53 5.90 11.03
C ASP A 89 4.86 7.16 10.20
N VAL A 90 3.83 7.76 9.59
CA VAL A 90 3.96 9.02 8.85
C VAL A 90 4.19 10.19 9.80
N LEU A 91 3.52 10.20 10.96
CA LEU A 91 3.63 11.30 11.93
C LEU A 91 4.97 11.34 12.67
N GLU A 92 5.69 10.24 12.75
CA GLU A 92 7.04 10.15 13.32
C GLU A 92 8.12 10.42 12.27
N ASN A 93 7.79 10.23 10.99
CA ASN A 93 8.67 10.52 9.86
C ASN A 93 8.18 11.71 9.02
N ARG A 94 7.51 12.70 9.65
CA ARG A 94 6.87 13.84 8.95
C ARG A 94 7.78 14.54 7.96
N GLU A 95 9.08 14.60 8.24
CA GLU A 95 10.06 15.23 7.35
C GLU A 95 10.15 14.52 5.98
N LEU A 96 9.89 13.22 5.93
CA LEU A 96 9.79 12.46 4.69
C LEU A 96 8.46 12.69 3.96
N TYR A 97 7.35 12.87 4.68
CA TYR A 97 6.02 12.94 4.03
C TYR A 97 5.48 14.35 3.80
N ARG A 98 6.03 15.38 4.46
CA ARG A 98 5.47 16.74 4.40
C ARG A 98 5.48 17.28 2.97
N HIS A 99 4.35 17.82 2.51
CA HIS A 99 4.16 18.35 1.15
C HIS A 99 4.27 17.30 0.05
N LEU A 100 4.15 16.01 0.38
CA LEU A 100 4.01 14.94 -0.60
C LEU A 100 2.55 14.48 -0.61
N THR A 101 2.01 14.28 -1.81
CA THR A 101 0.65 13.76 -2.00
C THR A 101 0.76 12.29 -2.40
N TRP A 102 0.48 11.38 -1.45
CA TRP A 102 0.58 9.92 -1.65
C TRP A 102 1.93 9.48 -2.23
N PRO A 103 3.05 9.69 -1.53
CA PRO A 103 4.36 9.27 -2.00
C PRO A 103 4.48 7.74 -2.04
N GLU A 104 5.16 7.23 -3.06
CA GLU A 104 5.69 5.88 -3.04
C GLU A 104 6.68 5.73 -1.89
N THR A 105 6.62 4.60 -1.20
CA THR A 105 7.42 4.35 0.00
C THR A 105 8.10 2.99 -0.10
N LEU A 106 9.40 2.98 0.14
CA LEU A 106 10.20 1.78 0.31
C LEU A 106 10.83 1.81 1.70
N GLU A 107 10.56 0.79 2.50
CA GLU A 107 11.19 0.61 3.80
C GLU A 107 11.91 -0.75 3.85
N ASN A 108 13.17 -0.74 4.27
CA ASN A 108 13.90 -1.94 4.65
C ASN A 108 14.62 -1.72 5.98
N ASP A 109 15.53 -2.62 6.36
CA ASP A 109 16.26 -2.53 7.63
C ASP A 109 17.11 -1.26 7.71
N ASN A 110 17.66 -0.82 6.58
CA ASN A 110 18.66 0.25 6.52
C ASN A 110 18.04 1.63 6.26
N TYR A 111 17.01 1.71 5.41
CA TYR A 111 16.46 2.97 4.93
C TYR A 111 14.94 2.96 4.86
N LEU A 112 14.36 4.14 5.08
CA LEU A 112 13.02 4.52 4.65
C LEU A 112 13.17 5.57 3.55
N ILE A 113 12.69 5.28 2.34
CA ILE A 113 12.79 6.14 1.16
C ILE A 113 11.39 6.47 0.67
N THR A 114 11.15 7.74 0.33
CA THR A 114 9.90 8.19 -0.28
C THR A 114 10.18 8.90 -1.60
N ALA A 115 9.36 8.65 -2.62
CA ALA A 115 9.38 9.35 -3.90
C ALA A 115 7.99 9.92 -4.18
N ASN A 116 7.93 11.11 -4.77
CA ASN A 116 6.67 11.72 -5.17
C ASN A 116 6.88 12.58 -6.41
N PHE A 117 6.37 12.07 -7.52
CA PHE A 117 6.30 12.84 -8.75
C PHE A 117 5.26 13.95 -8.64
N ASN A 118 5.59 15.12 -9.18
CA ASN A 118 4.66 16.23 -9.28
C ASN A 118 3.76 16.05 -10.52
N TYR A 119 2.58 15.47 -10.34
CA TYR A 119 1.60 15.31 -11.42
C TYR A 119 1.14 16.63 -12.06
N SER A 120 1.34 17.77 -11.40
CA SER A 120 1.03 19.09 -11.93
C SER A 120 2.17 19.74 -12.73
N TYR A 121 3.32 19.06 -12.92
CA TYR A 121 4.52 19.67 -13.52
C TYR A 121 4.30 20.24 -14.94
N LEU A 122 3.34 19.72 -15.70
CA LEU A 122 2.99 20.26 -17.02
C LEU A 122 2.26 21.60 -16.94
N TYR A 123 1.60 21.89 -15.82
CA TYR A 123 0.77 23.06 -15.63
C TYR A 123 1.47 24.12 -14.78
N THR A 124 2.50 23.75 -14.03
CA THR A 124 3.29 24.67 -13.21
C THR A 124 4.78 24.36 -13.23
N ASN A 125 5.60 25.40 -13.28
CA ASN A 125 7.05 25.35 -13.13
C ASN A 125 7.52 25.77 -11.73
N THR A 126 6.59 26.01 -10.80
CA THR A 126 6.91 26.50 -9.44
C THR A 126 7.26 25.39 -8.46
N GLU A 127 7.05 24.13 -8.86
CA GLU A 127 7.31 22.95 -8.04
C GLU A 127 8.31 22.03 -8.74
N PRO A 128 9.18 21.34 -7.97
CA PRO A 128 10.10 20.36 -8.52
C PRO A 128 9.37 19.21 -9.23
N VAL A 129 10.04 18.58 -10.20
CA VAL A 129 9.49 17.48 -10.99
C VAL A 129 9.33 16.23 -10.12
N LEU A 130 10.35 15.89 -9.35
CA LEU A 130 10.36 14.75 -8.44
C LEU A 130 10.92 15.18 -7.08
N ARG A 131 10.24 14.79 -6.00
CA ARG A 131 10.75 14.92 -4.64
C ARG A 131 11.13 13.54 -4.15
N ILE A 132 12.40 13.35 -3.79
CA ILE A 132 12.87 12.09 -3.20
C ILE A 132 13.50 12.38 -1.84
N ARG A 133 13.23 11.52 -0.86
CA ARG A 133 13.73 11.67 0.51
C ARG A 133 14.13 10.33 1.06
N SER A 134 15.12 10.31 1.94
CA SER A 134 15.51 9.11 2.68
C SER A 134 15.77 9.41 4.13
N LYS A 135 15.57 8.40 4.98
CA LYS A 135 16.05 8.35 6.35
C LYS A 135 16.87 7.07 6.50
N ASN A 136 18.13 7.22 6.90
CA ASN A 136 18.93 6.09 7.37
C ASN A 136 18.45 5.70 8.77
N LYS A 137 18.04 4.44 8.96
CA LYS A 137 17.40 3.98 10.21
C LYS A 137 18.40 3.81 11.37
N ASP A 138 19.65 3.51 11.08
CA ASP A 138 20.71 3.37 12.09
C ASP A 138 21.13 4.72 12.69
N THR A 139 21.30 5.73 11.83
CA THR A 139 21.85 7.04 12.22
C THR A 139 20.76 8.08 12.44
N GLY A 140 19.55 7.85 11.94
CA GLY A 140 18.47 8.83 11.90
C GLY A 140 18.71 9.97 10.90
N GLN A 141 19.78 9.94 10.10
CA GLN A 141 20.07 10.99 9.14
C GLN A 141 19.00 11.04 8.04
N ILE A 142 18.47 12.24 7.80
CA ILE A 142 17.48 12.51 6.77
C ILE A 142 18.13 13.27 5.61
N ASN A 143 17.89 12.81 4.39
CA ASN A 143 18.27 13.49 3.16
C ASN A 143 17.02 13.81 2.34
N ILE A 144 17.02 14.98 1.71
CA ILE A 144 15.90 15.48 0.90
C ILE A 144 16.49 16.05 -0.39
N GLN A 145 15.98 15.62 -1.53
CA GLN A 145 16.35 16.16 -2.84
C GLN A 145 15.13 16.50 -3.67
N GLU A 146 15.25 17.60 -4.38
CA GLU A 146 14.36 17.98 -5.46
C GLU A 146 15.09 17.70 -6.78
N VAL A 147 14.54 16.81 -7.57
CA VAL A 147 15.23 16.22 -8.72
C VAL A 147 14.49 16.60 -10.00
N SER A 148 15.24 17.11 -10.97
CA SER A 148 14.81 17.21 -12.36
C SER A 148 15.01 15.86 -13.04
N LEU A 149 14.02 15.43 -13.82
CA LEU A 149 14.14 14.23 -14.66
C LEU A 149 14.46 14.68 -16.09
N ASP A 150 15.74 14.78 -16.43
CA ASP A 150 16.19 15.32 -17.73
C ASP A 150 15.67 14.49 -18.93
N GLN A 151 15.34 13.22 -18.72
CA GLN A 151 14.78 12.32 -19.73
C GLN A 151 13.28 12.51 -19.96
N LEU A 152 12.59 13.21 -19.06
CA LEU A 152 11.16 13.48 -19.17
C LEU A 152 10.95 14.61 -20.19
N LEU A 153 10.32 14.28 -21.32
CA LEU A 153 10.17 15.20 -22.43
C LEU A 153 8.94 16.10 -22.23
N TYR A 154 8.92 17.21 -22.95
CA TYR A 154 7.78 18.13 -22.94
C TYR A 154 6.49 17.41 -23.40
N GLY A 155 5.44 17.50 -22.57
CA GLY A 155 4.12 16.91 -22.82
C GLY A 155 3.96 15.47 -22.35
N GLU A 156 4.99 14.89 -21.73
CA GLU A 156 4.88 13.59 -21.07
C GLU A 156 4.28 13.72 -19.66
N ASN A 157 3.99 12.62 -18.98
CA ASN A 157 3.65 12.59 -17.56
C ASN A 157 3.96 11.19 -17.02
N ILE A 158 4.10 11.04 -15.70
CA ILE A 158 4.25 9.73 -15.07
C ILE A 158 2.85 9.19 -14.79
N MET A 159 2.57 7.98 -15.26
CA MET A 159 1.31 7.30 -14.96
C MET A 159 1.40 6.55 -13.63
N THR A 160 2.51 5.87 -13.40
CA THR A 160 2.80 5.12 -12.17
C THR A 160 4.29 5.15 -11.88
N GLU A 161 4.63 5.23 -10.60
CA GLU A 161 5.99 5.20 -10.07
C GLU A 161 6.14 4.03 -9.09
N PHE A 162 7.36 3.50 -8.97
CA PHE A 162 7.71 2.42 -8.05
C PHE A 162 9.06 2.71 -7.40
N LEU A 163 9.18 2.34 -6.13
CA LEU A 163 10.45 2.18 -5.44
C LEU A 163 10.69 0.71 -5.13
N THR A 164 11.90 0.22 -5.40
CA THR A 164 12.27 -1.16 -5.06
C THR A 164 13.74 -1.25 -4.68
N GLU A 165 14.09 -2.29 -3.94
CA GLU A 165 15.46 -2.65 -3.62
C GLU A 165 15.74 -4.05 -4.17
N ASN A 166 16.93 -4.24 -4.73
CA ASN A 166 17.40 -5.53 -5.20
C ASN A 166 18.91 -5.64 -5.00
N ASN A 167 19.35 -6.63 -4.24
CA ASN A 167 20.75 -6.94 -3.96
C ASN A 167 21.57 -5.72 -3.46
N GLY A 168 20.98 -4.93 -2.56
CA GLY A 168 21.55 -3.71 -1.97
C GLY A 168 21.49 -2.47 -2.86
N LYS A 169 20.90 -2.56 -4.06
CA LYS A 169 20.71 -1.43 -4.97
C LYS A 169 19.27 -0.96 -4.94
N TYR A 170 19.09 0.36 -4.91
CA TYR A 170 17.78 1.01 -4.82
C TYR A 170 17.40 1.58 -6.18
N TYR A 171 16.14 1.42 -6.58
CA TYR A 171 15.67 1.85 -7.89
C TYR A 171 14.39 2.70 -7.77
N TYR A 172 14.32 3.71 -8.62
CA TYR A 172 13.11 4.47 -8.92
C TYR A 172 12.72 4.18 -10.37
N ILE A 173 11.51 3.66 -10.57
CA ILE A 173 11.02 3.22 -11.88
C ILE A 173 9.75 4.00 -12.19
N ALA A 174 9.70 4.62 -13.35
CA ALA A 174 8.58 5.43 -13.79
C ALA A 174 8.04 4.92 -15.13
N LYS A 175 6.74 4.64 -15.19
CA LYS A 175 6.04 4.50 -16.46
C LYS A 175 5.53 5.86 -16.91
N VAL A 176 6.02 6.29 -18.07
CA VAL A 176 5.78 7.60 -18.66
C VAL A 176 4.82 7.45 -19.84
N TYR A 177 3.88 8.37 -19.98
CA TYR A 177 2.98 8.44 -21.13
C TYR A 177 3.00 9.85 -21.75
N ASP A 178 2.75 9.96 -23.06
CA ASP A 178 2.61 11.26 -23.73
C ASP A 178 1.15 11.72 -23.67
N GLN A 179 0.88 12.84 -23.00
CA GLN A 179 -0.49 13.37 -22.87
C GLN A 179 -1.11 13.79 -24.20
N ARG A 180 -0.30 13.96 -25.25
CA ARG A 180 -0.78 14.30 -26.60
C ARG A 180 -1.11 13.06 -27.42
N GLY A 181 -0.80 11.85 -26.95
CA GLY A 181 -1.05 10.59 -27.64
C GLY A 181 -0.24 10.42 -28.93
N ASN A 182 0.86 11.15 -29.10
CA ASN A 182 1.67 11.12 -30.32
C ASN A 182 2.94 10.29 -30.19
N LYS A 183 3.22 9.77 -29.00
CA LYS A 183 4.35 8.91 -28.71
C LYS A 183 3.89 7.71 -27.92
N ASN A 184 4.64 6.64 -28.08
CA ASN A 184 4.56 5.46 -27.25
C ASN A 184 4.88 5.78 -25.79
N ASP A 185 4.26 5.02 -24.89
CA ASP A 185 4.62 5.02 -23.47
C ASP A 185 6.09 4.59 -23.32
N ARG A 186 6.73 5.00 -22.23
CA ARG A 186 8.13 4.64 -21.93
C ARG A 186 8.29 4.19 -20.49
N ILE A 187 9.34 3.44 -20.21
CA ILE A 187 9.77 3.12 -18.86
C ILE A 187 11.15 3.75 -18.64
N LEU A 188 11.26 4.55 -17.58
CA LEU A 188 12.52 5.12 -17.14
C LEU A 188 12.92 4.47 -15.82
N THR A 189 14.08 3.81 -15.81
CA THR A 189 14.63 3.14 -14.63
C THR A 189 15.88 3.88 -14.16
N TYR A 190 15.85 4.36 -12.92
CA TYR A 190 16.95 5.05 -12.27
C TYR A 190 17.46 4.23 -11.08
N GLU A 191 18.77 4.11 -10.94
CA GLU A 191 19.38 3.70 -9.68
C GLU A 191 19.52 4.92 -8.77
N ILE A 192 19.25 4.72 -7.49
CA ILE A 192 19.27 5.71 -6.43
C ILE A 192 20.43 5.39 -5.50
N ASP A 193 21.29 6.37 -5.24
CA ASP A 193 22.15 6.32 -4.07
C ASP A 193 21.31 6.76 -2.84
N PRO A 194 21.00 5.87 -1.87
CA PRO A 194 20.12 6.21 -0.76
C PRO A 194 20.73 7.25 0.22
N THR A 195 22.05 7.47 0.16
CA THR A 195 22.76 8.45 1.00
C THR A 195 22.76 9.84 0.40
N THR A 196 22.92 9.96 -0.92
CA THR A 196 22.98 11.25 -1.62
C THR A 196 21.69 11.59 -2.35
N LEU A 197 20.82 10.60 -2.55
CA LEU A 197 19.60 10.65 -3.36
C LEU A 197 19.84 11.03 -4.82
N LYS A 198 21.08 10.87 -5.31
CA LYS A 198 21.41 11.08 -6.70
C LYS A 198 20.80 9.97 -7.56
N LEU A 199 20.03 10.37 -8.57
CA LEU A 199 19.49 9.46 -9.58
C LEU A 199 20.48 9.29 -10.73
N SER A 200 20.68 8.05 -11.14
CA SER A 200 21.44 7.69 -12.35
C SER A 200 20.57 6.85 -13.25
N LEU A 201 20.23 7.35 -14.44
CA LEU A 201 19.48 6.59 -15.43
C LEU A 201 20.26 5.31 -15.79
N LYS A 202 19.59 4.16 -15.70
CA LYS A 202 20.14 2.86 -16.11
C LYS A 202 19.54 2.42 -17.44
N TYR A 203 18.22 2.48 -17.54
CA TYR A 203 17.49 1.97 -18.70
C TYR A 203 16.37 2.92 -19.09
N GLU A 204 16.18 3.03 -20.40
CA GLU A 204 15.03 3.64 -21.03
C GLU A 204 14.49 2.61 -22.02
N GLU A 205 13.19 2.31 -21.92
CA GLU A 205 12.50 1.39 -22.81
C GLU A 205 11.26 2.07 -23.39
N GLU A 206 11.10 2.00 -24.71
CA GLU A 206 9.88 2.44 -25.39
C GLU A 206 8.90 1.27 -25.51
N LEU A 207 7.64 1.49 -25.15
CA LEU A 207 6.59 0.48 -25.14
C LEU A 207 5.78 0.55 -26.44
N SER A 208 5.69 -0.56 -27.17
CA SER A 208 4.89 -0.61 -28.41
C SER A 208 3.39 -0.46 -28.18
N GLU A 209 2.93 -0.70 -26.95
CA GLU A 209 1.53 -0.67 -26.57
C GLU A 209 1.37 -0.40 -25.07
N TRP A 210 0.15 -0.06 -24.66
CA TRP A 210 -0.16 0.09 -23.25
C TRP A 210 -0.03 -1.26 -22.54
N SER A 211 0.58 -1.27 -21.37
CA SER A 211 0.74 -2.45 -20.52
C SER A 211 0.48 -2.11 -19.05
N SER A 212 -0.17 -3.01 -18.31
CA SER A 212 -0.08 -2.94 -16.85
C SER A 212 1.36 -3.23 -16.42
N MET A 213 1.81 -2.63 -15.32
CA MET A 213 3.19 -2.75 -14.84
C MET A 213 3.21 -2.96 -13.33
N TYR A 214 4.04 -3.90 -12.88
CA TYR A 214 4.25 -4.24 -11.49
C TYR A 214 5.75 -4.41 -11.25
N VAL A 215 6.22 -4.07 -10.06
CA VAL A 215 7.61 -4.26 -9.67
C VAL A 215 7.64 -5.08 -8.40
N HIS A 216 8.33 -6.22 -8.44
CA HIS A 216 8.46 -7.11 -7.29
C HIS A 216 9.83 -7.80 -7.33
N ASN A 217 10.53 -7.85 -6.20
CA ASN A 217 11.84 -8.50 -6.03
C ASN A 217 12.86 -8.20 -7.14
N GLY A 218 12.99 -6.93 -7.52
CA GLY A 218 13.96 -6.51 -8.54
C GLY A 218 13.62 -6.90 -9.98
N VAL A 219 12.36 -7.25 -10.24
CA VAL A 219 11.85 -7.62 -11.56
C VAL A 219 10.67 -6.73 -11.92
N ILE A 220 10.63 -6.26 -13.17
CA ILE A 220 9.48 -5.56 -13.75
C ILE A 220 8.63 -6.58 -14.51
N TYR A 221 7.39 -6.73 -14.09
CA TYR A 221 6.38 -7.55 -14.76
C TYR A 221 5.46 -6.64 -15.55
N ARG A 222 5.26 -6.93 -16.84
CA ARG A 222 4.42 -6.15 -17.72
C ARG A 222 3.46 -7.05 -18.48
N ASN A 223 2.18 -6.73 -18.43
CA ASN A 223 1.18 -7.44 -19.22
C ASN A 223 0.58 -6.43 -20.23
N PRO A 224 0.92 -6.57 -21.52
CA PRO A 224 0.34 -5.75 -22.58
C PRO A 224 -1.19 -5.83 -22.59
N ASN A 225 -1.84 -4.74 -22.96
CA ASN A 225 -3.30 -4.70 -23.03
C ASN A 225 -3.79 -5.80 -23.97
N GLU A 226 -4.94 -6.39 -23.64
CA GLU A 226 -5.59 -7.36 -24.52
C GLU A 226 -4.69 -8.55 -24.91
N SER A 227 -3.76 -8.91 -24.02
CA SER A 227 -2.78 -9.96 -24.26
C SER A 227 -2.67 -10.93 -23.11
N ASN A 228 -2.58 -12.22 -23.45
CA ASN A 228 -2.17 -13.27 -22.54
C ASN A 228 -0.65 -13.44 -22.48
N HIS A 229 0.13 -12.41 -22.80
CA HIS A 229 1.58 -12.44 -22.67
C HIS A 229 2.03 -11.67 -21.43
N LEU A 230 3.09 -12.17 -20.80
CA LEU A 230 3.78 -11.51 -19.71
C LEU A 230 5.22 -11.23 -20.14
N MET A 231 5.60 -9.96 -20.13
CA MET A 231 6.98 -9.54 -20.33
C MET A 231 7.62 -9.37 -18.95
N ILE A 232 8.77 -10.02 -18.76
CA ILE A 232 9.52 -10.03 -17.51
C ILE A 232 10.89 -9.42 -17.78
N THR A 233 11.18 -8.31 -17.12
CA THR A 233 12.46 -7.59 -17.24
C THR A 233 13.21 -7.65 -15.91
N THR A 234 14.40 -8.24 -15.93
CA THR A 234 15.27 -8.27 -14.73
C THR A 234 15.99 -6.94 -14.60
N LEU A 235 15.86 -6.25 -13.46
CA LEU A 235 16.45 -4.90 -13.32
C LEU A 235 17.97 -4.88 -13.43
N GLU A 236 18.66 -5.92 -12.95
CA GLU A 236 20.13 -5.94 -12.94
C GLU A 236 20.73 -6.05 -14.35
N THR A 237 20.09 -6.84 -15.22
CA THR A 237 20.61 -7.14 -16.57
C THR A 237 19.88 -6.36 -17.67
N ASN A 238 18.68 -5.85 -17.38
CA ASN A 238 17.72 -5.30 -18.35
C ASN A 238 17.40 -6.29 -19.48
N GLU A 239 17.54 -7.58 -19.20
CA GLU A 239 17.09 -8.63 -20.11
C GLU A 239 15.58 -8.79 -19.96
N THR A 240 14.88 -8.71 -21.09
CA THR A 240 13.45 -8.92 -21.17
C THR A 240 13.16 -10.25 -21.85
N LYS A 241 12.35 -11.08 -21.21
CA LYS A 241 11.76 -12.27 -21.81
C LYS A 241 10.25 -12.09 -21.90
N THR A 242 9.66 -12.50 -23.01
CA THR A 242 8.21 -12.53 -23.18
C THR A 242 7.74 -13.96 -23.06
N TYR A 243 6.73 -14.20 -22.23
CA TYR A 243 6.14 -15.51 -22.04
C TYR A 243 4.68 -15.48 -22.43
N LYS A 244 4.21 -16.53 -23.10
CA LYS A 244 2.77 -16.77 -23.28
C LYS A 244 2.20 -17.40 -22.01
N MET A 245 1.13 -16.82 -21.48
CA MET A 245 0.39 -17.36 -20.34
C MET A 245 -0.69 -18.32 -20.83
N ASN A 246 -0.59 -19.58 -20.40
CA ASN A 246 -1.58 -20.63 -20.63
C ASN A 246 -2.46 -20.79 -19.38
N GLY A 247 -3.73 -21.15 -19.56
CA GLY A 247 -4.69 -21.34 -18.47
C GLY A 247 -5.55 -20.10 -18.15
N VAL A 248 -5.43 -19.05 -18.95
CA VAL A 248 -6.20 -17.80 -18.87
C VAL A 248 -6.69 -17.40 -20.26
N ASP A 249 -7.69 -16.52 -20.29
CA ASP A 249 -8.22 -15.95 -21.54
C ASP A 249 -7.21 -14.99 -22.20
N GLU A 250 -7.53 -14.53 -23.42
CA GLU A 250 -6.69 -13.58 -24.14
C GLU A 250 -6.53 -12.23 -23.41
N TYR A 251 -7.50 -11.87 -22.57
CA TYR A 251 -7.51 -10.65 -21.79
C TYR A 251 -7.27 -11.00 -20.33
N VAL A 252 -6.09 -10.67 -19.82
CA VAL A 252 -5.70 -10.98 -18.44
C VAL A 252 -5.58 -9.67 -17.69
N TYR A 253 -6.18 -9.59 -16.50
CA TYR A 253 -5.98 -8.49 -15.57
C TYR A 253 -5.28 -9.01 -14.32
N ILE A 254 -4.01 -8.62 -14.15
CA ILE A 254 -3.23 -8.97 -12.97
C ILE A 254 -3.53 -7.92 -11.88
N GLU A 255 -4.03 -8.34 -10.74
CA GLU A 255 -4.33 -7.45 -9.61
C GLU A 255 -3.10 -7.27 -8.71
N ASN A 256 -2.34 -8.35 -8.51
CA ASN A 256 -1.15 -8.36 -7.66
C ASN A 256 -0.22 -9.54 -7.99
N ILE A 257 1.03 -9.46 -7.52
CA ILE A 257 2.08 -10.46 -7.72
C ILE A 257 2.85 -10.65 -6.41
N THR A 258 3.11 -11.90 -6.03
CA THR A 258 4.05 -12.24 -4.95
C THR A 258 4.90 -13.45 -5.33
N THR A 259 5.99 -13.66 -4.61
CA THR A 259 6.87 -14.83 -4.76
C THR A 259 7.03 -15.54 -3.43
N VAL A 260 6.79 -16.85 -3.40
CA VAL A 260 7.00 -17.69 -2.21
C VAL A 260 7.76 -18.94 -2.62
N ASN A 261 8.83 -19.30 -1.91
CA ASN A 261 9.65 -20.48 -2.23
C ASN A 261 10.16 -20.53 -3.68
N ASN A 262 10.51 -19.37 -4.24
CA ASN A 262 10.88 -19.18 -5.66
C ASN A 262 9.76 -19.52 -6.67
N GLU A 263 8.53 -19.69 -6.20
CA GLU A 263 7.34 -19.83 -7.04
C GLU A 263 6.63 -18.49 -7.13
N LEU A 264 6.19 -18.14 -8.34
CA LEU A 264 5.49 -16.89 -8.60
C LEU A 264 3.98 -17.11 -8.54
N PHE A 265 3.29 -16.24 -7.83
CA PHE A 265 1.84 -16.24 -7.70
C PHE A 265 1.27 -14.94 -8.25
N PHE A 266 0.23 -15.08 -9.06
CA PHE A 266 -0.55 -13.96 -9.57
C PHE A 266 -1.91 -13.95 -8.91
N LEU A 267 -2.42 -12.77 -8.60
CA LEU A 267 -3.83 -12.59 -8.28
C LEU A 267 -4.51 -12.09 -9.54
N ILE A 268 -5.37 -12.92 -10.13
CA ILE A 268 -6.07 -12.67 -11.39
C ILE A 268 -7.55 -12.93 -11.14
N ASP A 269 -8.39 -11.93 -11.40
CA ASP A 269 -9.84 -11.99 -11.19
C ASP A 269 -10.22 -12.55 -9.81
N SER A 270 -9.60 -12.02 -8.74
CA SER A 270 -9.77 -12.49 -7.35
C SER A 270 -9.30 -13.91 -7.03
N VAL A 271 -8.70 -14.63 -7.98
CA VAL A 271 -8.17 -15.99 -7.81
C VAL A 271 -6.65 -15.97 -7.81
N ILE A 272 -6.05 -16.67 -6.85
CA ILE A 272 -4.60 -16.85 -6.81
C ILE A 272 -4.22 -17.96 -7.80
N MET A 273 -3.41 -17.61 -8.79
CA MET A 273 -2.88 -18.48 -9.82
C MET A 273 -1.40 -18.73 -9.56
N LYS A 274 -1.01 -20.00 -9.50
CA LYS A 274 0.39 -20.42 -9.39
C LYS A 274 1.02 -20.53 -10.78
N ALA A 275 2.23 -19.99 -10.93
CA ALA A 275 2.94 -19.96 -12.20
C ALA A 275 4.02 -21.04 -12.29
N SER A 276 3.98 -21.83 -13.36
CA SER A 276 5.06 -22.76 -13.73
C SER A 276 5.71 -22.31 -15.03
N PHE A 277 6.99 -21.96 -14.96
CA PHE A 277 7.77 -21.49 -16.11
C PHE A 277 8.30 -22.65 -16.95
N ASN A 278 8.19 -22.51 -18.27
CA ASN A 278 8.89 -23.31 -19.26
C ASN A 278 9.71 -22.40 -20.16
N ASP A 279 10.98 -22.21 -19.79
CA ASP A 279 11.91 -21.31 -20.48
C ASP A 279 12.25 -21.77 -21.91
N ASP A 280 12.23 -23.07 -22.19
CA ASP A 280 12.55 -23.61 -23.52
C ASP A 280 11.52 -23.18 -24.57
N ASN A 281 10.25 -23.06 -24.17
CA ASN A 281 9.14 -22.68 -25.04
C ASN A 281 8.65 -21.24 -24.81
N GLN A 282 9.23 -20.51 -23.85
CA GLN A 282 8.74 -19.20 -23.41
C GLN A 282 7.24 -19.23 -23.04
N GLU A 283 6.85 -20.20 -22.21
CA GLU A 283 5.49 -20.37 -21.73
C GLU A 283 5.43 -20.31 -20.20
N ILE A 284 4.32 -19.79 -19.68
CA ILE A 284 3.94 -19.87 -18.27
C ILE A 284 2.63 -20.63 -18.22
N ASN A 285 2.61 -21.76 -17.51
CA ASN A 285 1.36 -22.46 -17.21
C ASN A 285 0.82 -21.94 -15.89
N LEU A 286 -0.35 -21.29 -15.94
CA LEU A 286 -1.07 -20.81 -14.77
C LEU A 286 -2.05 -21.88 -14.32
N THR A 287 -1.93 -22.28 -13.06
CA THR A 287 -2.85 -23.22 -12.42
C THR A 287 -3.57 -22.50 -11.28
N PRO A 288 -4.92 -22.49 -11.26
CA PRO A 288 -5.65 -21.90 -10.16
C PRO A 288 -5.38 -22.71 -8.89
N THR A 289 -5.09 -21.99 -7.80
CA THR A 289 -5.09 -22.57 -6.47
C THR A 289 -6.54 -22.70 -5.97
N GLN A 290 -6.73 -23.24 -4.76
CA GLN A 290 -8.06 -23.29 -4.17
C GLN A 290 -8.66 -21.88 -4.03
N THR A 291 -9.84 -21.66 -4.60
CA THR A 291 -10.63 -20.44 -4.39
C THR A 291 -11.18 -20.37 -2.97
N PRO A 292 -11.11 -19.22 -2.27
CA PRO A 292 -11.72 -19.07 -0.96
C PRO A 292 -13.22 -19.32 -0.96
N SER A 293 -13.71 -20.11 0.00
CA SER A 293 -15.11 -20.53 0.11
C SER A 293 -16.06 -19.37 0.36
N PHE A 294 -15.57 -18.29 0.99
CA PHE A 294 -16.37 -17.12 1.27
C PHE A 294 -16.70 -16.29 0.02
N ILE A 295 -15.96 -16.43 -1.10
CA ILE A 295 -16.19 -15.62 -2.31
C ILE A 295 -17.63 -15.81 -2.82
N GLU A 296 -18.11 -17.05 -2.91
CA GLU A 296 -19.48 -17.35 -3.35
C GLU A 296 -20.53 -16.82 -2.37
N SER A 297 -20.30 -16.97 -1.06
CA SER A 297 -21.23 -16.45 -0.05
C SER A 297 -21.27 -14.92 -0.04
N SER A 298 -20.14 -14.28 -0.27
CA SER A 298 -20.00 -12.83 -0.26
C SER A 298 -20.72 -12.17 -1.42
N THR A 299 -20.70 -12.76 -2.62
CA THR A 299 -21.40 -12.19 -3.79
C THR A 299 -22.92 -12.28 -3.68
N ASN A 300 -23.45 -13.06 -2.73
CA ASN A 300 -24.88 -13.07 -2.40
C ASN A 300 -25.27 -11.94 -1.44
N GLU A 301 -24.36 -11.49 -0.58
CA GLU A 301 -24.60 -10.46 0.44
C GLU A 301 -24.15 -9.05 0.00
N PHE A 302 -23.13 -8.98 -0.85
CA PHE A 302 -22.46 -7.76 -1.28
C PHE A 302 -22.51 -7.62 -2.80
N GLU A 303 -22.43 -6.37 -3.28
CA GLU A 303 -22.48 -6.07 -4.71
C GLU A 303 -21.16 -6.44 -5.39
N SER A 304 -20.05 -6.42 -4.66
CA SER A 304 -18.72 -6.73 -5.19
C SER A 304 -17.80 -7.27 -4.09
N ILE A 305 -16.83 -8.07 -4.52
CA ILE A 305 -15.68 -8.51 -3.73
C ILE A 305 -14.43 -8.30 -4.59
N TYR A 306 -13.39 -7.71 -4.02
CA TYR A 306 -12.10 -7.54 -4.69
C TYR A 306 -10.96 -7.76 -3.71
N PRO A 307 -9.81 -8.24 -4.18
CA PRO A 307 -8.64 -8.33 -3.32
C PRO A 307 -8.04 -6.95 -3.08
N GLN A 308 -7.61 -6.72 -1.85
CA GLN A 308 -6.94 -5.49 -1.44
C GLN A 308 -5.43 -5.64 -1.37
N SER A 309 -4.95 -6.80 -0.93
CA SER A 309 -3.52 -7.06 -0.78
C SER A 309 -3.23 -8.54 -0.89
N LEU A 310 -2.03 -8.82 -1.38
CA LEU A 310 -1.41 -10.13 -1.45
C LEU A 310 -0.02 -9.99 -0.83
N THR A 311 0.31 -10.83 0.14
CA THR A 311 1.62 -10.81 0.80
C THR A 311 2.01 -12.20 1.26
N GLU A 312 3.27 -12.37 1.56
CA GLU A 312 3.89 -13.62 1.94
C GLU A 312 4.56 -13.52 3.30
N ASN A 313 4.53 -14.64 4.04
CA ASN A 313 5.31 -14.79 5.26
C ASN A 313 5.43 -16.27 5.62
N ASN A 314 6.63 -16.69 6.06
CA ASN A 314 6.89 -18.06 6.51
C ASN A 314 6.33 -19.15 5.57
N ASP A 315 6.65 -19.04 4.28
CA ASP A 315 6.24 -19.97 3.22
C ASP A 315 4.74 -20.03 2.93
N LEU A 316 3.94 -19.10 3.46
CA LEU A 316 2.50 -18.98 3.22
C LEU A 316 2.16 -17.72 2.42
N VAL A 317 1.02 -17.77 1.73
CA VAL A 317 0.46 -16.63 0.99
C VAL A 317 -0.82 -16.16 1.69
N TYR A 318 -0.89 -14.86 1.93
CA TYR A 318 -2.00 -14.18 2.62
C TYR A 318 -2.68 -13.23 1.66
N THR A 319 -4.00 -13.32 1.55
CA THR A 319 -4.81 -12.43 0.72
C THR A 319 -5.92 -11.79 1.52
N MET A 320 -5.93 -10.45 1.55
CA MET A 320 -7.06 -9.68 2.06
C MET A 320 -8.03 -9.38 0.94
N TYR A 321 -9.31 -9.58 1.21
CA TYR A 321 -10.40 -9.18 0.34
C TYR A 321 -11.27 -8.15 1.04
N GLU A 322 -11.83 -7.22 0.27
CA GLU A 322 -12.90 -6.35 0.70
C GLU A 322 -14.15 -6.64 -0.10
N SER A 323 -15.24 -6.83 0.61
CA SER A 323 -16.57 -6.92 0.03
C SER A 323 -17.36 -5.71 0.45
N TYR A 324 -18.06 -5.10 -0.49
CA TYR A 324 -18.85 -3.91 -0.21
C TYR A 324 -20.15 -3.86 -1.01
N ASN A 325 -21.09 -3.12 -0.47
CA ASN A 325 -22.28 -2.63 -1.15
C ASN A 325 -22.46 -1.16 -0.79
N THR A 326 -23.52 -0.53 -1.31
CA THR A 326 -23.77 0.89 -1.08
C THR A 326 -23.80 1.32 0.40
N ASN A 327 -24.07 0.40 1.33
CA ASN A 327 -24.34 0.71 2.74
C ASN A 327 -23.40 0.03 3.76
N SER A 328 -22.52 -0.86 3.31
CA SER A 328 -21.68 -1.66 4.21
C SER A 328 -20.46 -2.22 3.48
N SER A 329 -19.36 -2.37 4.21
CA SER A 329 -18.20 -3.14 3.78
C SER A 329 -17.81 -4.15 4.87
N THR A 330 -17.09 -5.19 4.47
CA THR A 330 -16.47 -6.18 5.35
C THR A 330 -15.16 -6.62 4.72
N GLN A 331 -14.22 -7.08 5.54
CA GLN A 331 -12.98 -7.66 5.04
C GLN A 331 -12.90 -9.15 5.33
N TYR A 332 -12.24 -9.87 4.44
CA TYR A 332 -11.93 -11.30 4.59
C TYR A 332 -10.43 -11.51 4.44
N LEU A 333 -9.94 -12.55 5.10
CA LEU A 333 -8.57 -13.03 4.99
C LEU A 333 -8.58 -14.49 4.54
N SER A 334 -7.75 -14.82 3.55
CA SER A 334 -7.44 -16.20 3.17
C SER A 334 -5.95 -16.46 3.37
N VAL A 335 -5.61 -17.67 3.84
CA VAL A 335 -4.24 -18.17 3.96
C VAL A 335 -4.09 -19.43 3.11
N LEU A 336 -3.27 -19.34 2.08
CA LEU A 336 -2.91 -20.41 1.17
C LEU A 336 -1.58 -21.03 1.62
N ASP A 337 -1.52 -22.36 1.62
CA ASP A 337 -0.28 -23.15 1.72
C ASP A 337 0.18 -23.55 0.30
N PRO A 338 1.23 -22.90 -0.25
CA PRO A 338 1.80 -23.19 -1.57
C PRO A 338 2.26 -24.64 -1.77
N SER A 339 2.58 -25.37 -0.69
CA SER A 339 3.06 -26.76 -0.79
C SER A 339 1.94 -27.75 -1.11
N THR A 340 0.70 -27.37 -0.83
CA THR A 340 -0.49 -28.20 -1.08
C THR A 340 -1.52 -27.55 -2.00
N ASP A 341 -1.30 -26.29 -2.39
CA ASP A 341 -2.22 -25.42 -3.14
C ASP A 341 -3.61 -25.27 -2.48
N LYS A 342 -3.68 -25.45 -1.15
CA LYS A 342 -4.91 -25.41 -0.36
C LYS A 342 -4.97 -24.20 0.55
N ILE A 343 -6.18 -23.68 0.70
CA ILE A 343 -6.50 -22.71 1.74
C ILE A 343 -6.58 -23.46 3.07
N ILE A 344 -5.72 -23.05 3.99
CA ILE A 344 -5.59 -23.66 5.33
C ILE A 344 -6.27 -22.83 6.41
N TYR A 345 -6.67 -21.59 6.09
CA TYR A 345 -7.43 -20.72 6.98
C TYR A 345 -8.22 -19.65 6.22
N GLU A 346 -9.42 -19.38 6.70
CA GLU A 346 -10.27 -18.27 6.25
C GLU A 346 -10.85 -17.53 7.45
N GLY A 347 -10.76 -16.20 7.42
CA GLY A 347 -11.28 -15.33 8.47
C GLY A 347 -12.12 -14.19 7.92
N LYS A 348 -13.09 -13.73 8.71
CA LYS A 348 -13.92 -12.56 8.45
C LYS A 348 -13.67 -11.50 9.51
N ILE A 349 -13.45 -10.26 9.07
CA ILE A 349 -13.33 -9.10 9.95
C ILE A 349 -14.66 -8.36 9.88
N MET A 350 -15.43 -8.43 10.97
CA MET A 350 -16.67 -7.67 11.07
C MET A 350 -16.39 -6.19 11.27
N ILE A 351 -16.72 -5.39 10.27
CA ILE A 351 -16.77 -3.94 10.37
C ILE A 351 -18.16 -3.56 10.90
N ARG A 352 -18.20 -2.93 12.08
CA ARG A 352 -19.47 -2.46 12.67
C ARG A 352 -19.57 -0.95 12.60
N PRO A 353 -20.76 -0.38 12.30
CA PRO A 353 -20.94 1.07 12.23
C PRO A 353 -20.62 1.83 13.55
N ASP A 354 -20.57 1.13 14.69
CA ASP A 354 -20.25 1.68 16.00
C ASP A 354 -18.75 1.60 16.37
N GLN A 355 -17.91 1.02 15.49
CA GLN A 355 -16.46 0.94 15.62
C GLN A 355 -15.76 2.17 14.99
N GLY A 356 -15.99 3.37 15.54
CA GLY A 356 -15.13 4.55 15.29
C GLY A 356 -14.76 4.86 13.82
N LEU A 357 -13.55 5.40 13.60
CA LEU A 357 -12.97 5.58 12.26
C LEU A 357 -12.62 4.19 11.69
N VAL A 358 -13.11 3.90 10.49
CA VAL A 358 -12.90 2.63 9.80
C VAL A 358 -11.90 2.88 8.67
N ASN A 359 -10.61 2.80 8.96
CA ASN A 359 -9.66 2.44 7.90
C ASN A 359 -9.81 0.94 7.64
N ASN A 360 -9.43 0.48 6.46
CA ASN A 360 -9.36 -0.94 6.17
C ASN A 360 -8.17 -1.56 6.92
N TYR A 361 -8.33 -2.78 7.43
CA TYR A 361 -7.23 -3.53 8.03
C TYR A 361 -6.16 -3.82 6.99
N GLN A 362 -4.89 -3.69 7.40
CA GLN A 362 -3.73 -3.98 6.58
C GLN A 362 -2.98 -5.18 7.16
N LEU A 363 -2.44 -6.04 6.30
CA LEU A 363 -1.52 -7.09 6.71
C LEU A 363 -0.16 -6.48 7.02
N LYS A 364 0.40 -6.85 8.17
CA LYS A 364 1.76 -6.50 8.58
C LYS A 364 2.50 -7.76 9.00
N THR A 365 3.64 -8.00 8.38
CA THR A 365 4.57 -9.04 8.80
C THR A 365 5.36 -8.55 9.99
N VAL A 366 5.42 -9.36 11.06
CA VAL A 366 6.29 -9.08 12.20
C VAL A 366 7.49 -9.99 12.08
N ASN A 367 8.68 -9.39 11.91
CA ASN A 367 9.92 -10.11 12.03
C ASN A 367 9.98 -10.70 13.44
N GLN A 368 9.93 -12.03 13.53
CA GLN A 368 10.20 -12.73 14.78
C GLN A 368 11.73 -12.75 14.93
N ASP A 369 12.24 -11.85 15.78
CA ASP A 369 13.64 -11.85 16.21
C ASP A 369 14.04 -13.17 16.90
#